data_AF-A0A8J6BFK8-F1
#
_entry.id   AF-A0A8J6BFK8-F1
#
_cell.length_a   1.000
_cell.length_b   1.000
_cell.length_c   1.000
_cell.angle_alpha   90.00
_cell.angle_beta   90.00
_cell.angle_gamma   90.00
#
_symmetry.space_group_name_H-M   'P 1'
#
loop_
_entity.id
_entity.type
_entity.pdbx_description
1 polymer ?
#
loop_
_entity_poly.entity_id
_entity_poly.type
_entity_poly.pdbx_seq_one_letter_code
_entity_poly.pdbx_strand_id
1 'polypeptide(L)' 'MSSQKGNVQRSRPQKHRNVTVFKNDKHDSSTKTKKINSKQHDGVCQRCKEVLEWRVKYSKYKPLSQPKKW' A
#
# COMPACT_ATOMS: atom_id res chain seq x y z
N MET A 1 -1.17 21.98 -37.89
CA MET A 1 -0.92 21.88 -36.44
C MET A 1 -1.11 20.42 -36.02
N SER A 2 -0.03 19.65 -35.89
CA SER A 2 -0.12 18.21 -35.55
C SER A 2 -0.21 18.03 -34.03
N SER A 3 -1.31 17.46 -33.56
CA SER A 3 -1.54 17.04 -32.17
C SER A 3 -1.36 15.52 -32.06
N GLN A 4 -0.19 15.02 -32.46
CA GLN A 4 0.10 13.59 -32.37
C GLN A 4 0.41 13.19 -30.92
N LYS A 5 -0.63 12.73 -30.20
CA LYS A 5 -0.48 11.97 -28.95
C LYS A 5 0.20 10.64 -29.26
N GLY A 6 1.43 10.43 -28.78
CA GLY A 6 1.95 9.06 -28.64
C GLY A 6 3.42 8.81 -28.98
N ASN A 7 4.16 9.76 -29.57
CA ASN A 7 5.56 9.50 -29.96
C ASN A 7 6.61 10.17 -29.07
N VAL A 8 6.35 10.20 -27.75
CA VAL A 8 7.34 10.69 -26.77
C VAL A 8 7.62 9.56 -25.79
N GLN A 9 8.30 8.53 -26.27
CA GLN A 9 9.03 7.61 -25.39
C GLN A 9 10.02 8.48 -24.59
N ARG A 10 9.72 8.73 -23.32
CA ARG A 10 10.59 9.55 -22.45
C ARG A 10 11.89 8.78 -22.24
N SER A 11 12.97 9.23 -22.88
CA SER A 11 14.32 8.66 -22.68
C SER A 11 14.87 8.95 -21.29
N ARG A 12 14.50 10.09 -20.70
CA ARG A 12 14.96 10.51 -19.39
C ARG A 12 14.10 9.90 -18.28
N PRO A 13 14.71 9.48 -17.16
CA PRO A 13 13.95 9.02 -16.01
C PRO A 13 13.12 10.14 -15.36
N GLN A 14 12.17 9.74 -14.50
CA GLN A 14 11.42 10.66 -13.65
C GLN A 14 12.36 11.63 -12.93
N LYS A 15 12.18 12.95 -13.13
CA LYS A 15 13.03 14.00 -12.55
C LYS A 15 13.00 13.98 -11.02
N HIS A 16 11.84 13.72 -10.44
CA HIS A 16 11.65 13.62 -8.99
C HIS A 16 11.34 12.17 -8.63
N ARG A 17 12.35 11.47 -8.13
CA ARG A 17 12.21 10.12 -7.59
C ARG A 17 12.05 10.20 -6.08
N ASN A 18 11.23 9.32 -5.53
CA ASN A 18 11.14 9.19 -4.07
C ASN A 18 12.48 8.66 -3.55
N VAL A 19 13.13 9.43 -2.67
CA VAL A 19 14.39 9.04 -2.03
C VAL A 19 14.14 7.98 -0.94
N THR A 20 12.96 8.02 -0.32
CA THR A 20 12.58 7.08 0.73
C THR A 20 11.24 6.43 0.41
N VAL A 21 11.10 5.16 0.80
CA VAL A 21 9.84 4.42 0.69
C VAL A 21 8.92 4.85 1.84
N PHE A 22 7.62 4.94 1.57
CA PHE A 22 6.62 5.14 2.62
C PHE A 22 6.68 3.98 3.64
N LYS A 23 6.73 4.34 4.92
CA LYS A 23 6.70 3.42 6.05
C LYS A 23 5.59 3.86 6.99
N ASN A 24 4.68 2.96 7.30
CA ASN A 24 3.50 3.26 8.13
C ASN A 24 3.85 3.53 9.61
N ASP A 25 4.99 3.03 10.07
CA ASP A 25 5.50 3.12 11.44
C ASP A 25 6.49 4.28 11.66
N LYS A 26 6.81 5.06 10.61
CA LYS A 26 7.82 6.12 10.68
C LYS A 26 7.48 7.22 11.69
N HIS A 27 6.19 7.55 11.80
CA HIS A 27 5.70 8.62 12.67
C HIS A 27 4.55 8.17 13.58
N ASP A 28 3.85 7.10 13.21
CA ASP A 28 2.77 6.53 14.01
C ASP A 28 3.27 5.30 14.77
N SER A 29 3.63 5.53 16.05
CA SER A 29 4.08 4.48 16.97
C SER A 29 2.93 3.90 17.82
N SER A 30 1.67 4.17 17.43
CA SER A 30 0.51 3.73 18.19
C SER A 30 0.47 2.21 18.36
N THR A 31 -0.07 1.77 19.50
CA THR A 31 -0.25 0.34 19.80
C THR A 31 -1.12 -0.35 18.74
N LYS A 32 -2.02 0.39 18.09
CA LYS A 32 -2.86 -0.09 16.98
C LYS A 32 -2.01 -0.42 15.76
N THR A 33 -1.14 0.50 15.33
CA THR A 33 -0.29 0.30 14.14
C THR A 33 0.70 -0.85 14.34
N LYS A 34 1.26 -0.98 15.56
CA LYS A 34 2.09 -2.15 15.92
C LYS A 34 1.32 -3.47 15.81
N LYS A 35 0.09 -3.53 16.35
CA LYS A 35 -0.78 -4.73 16.26
C LYS A 35 -1.15 -5.08 14.83
N ILE A 36 -1.35 -4.08 13.97
CA ILE A 36 -1.67 -4.29 12.56
C ILE A 36 -0.43 -4.84 11.82
N ASN A 37 0.75 -4.29 12.07
CA ASN A 37 1.99 -4.75 11.45
C ASN A 37 2.41 -6.15 11.89
N SER A 38 2.09 -6.55 13.13
CA SER A 38 2.37 -7.90 13.63
C SER A 38 1.35 -8.95 13.18
N LYS A 39 0.29 -8.57 12.46
CA LYS A 39 -0.79 -9.48 12.11
C LYS A 39 -0.40 -10.36 10.93
N GLN A 40 -0.40 -11.67 11.13
CA GLN A 40 -0.20 -12.62 10.05
C GLN A 40 -1.52 -12.91 9.32
N HIS A 41 -1.49 -12.87 7.99
CA HIS A 41 -2.63 -13.12 7.12
C HIS A 41 -2.54 -14.53 6.51
N ASP A 42 -2.93 -15.54 7.29
CA ASP A 42 -2.96 -16.94 6.87
C ASP A 42 -4.38 -17.39 6.48
N GLY A 43 -4.50 -18.48 5.71
CA GLY A 43 -5.78 -19.05 5.29
C GLY A 43 -6.51 -18.28 4.17
N VAL A 44 -5.82 -17.34 3.52
CA VAL A 44 -6.33 -16.58 2.37
C VAL A 44 -5.54 -16.92 1.10
N CYS A 45 -6.15 -16.77 -0.07
CA CYS A 45 -5.43 -16.94 -1.34
C CYS A 45 -4.36 -15.86 -1.53
N GLN A 46 -3.38 -16.14 -2.39
CA GLN A 46 -2.24 -15.26 -2.65
C GLN A 46 -2.67 -13.81 -3.01
N ARG A 47 -3.64 -13.67 -3.91
CA ARG A 47 -4.18 -12.36 -4.31
C ARG A 47 -4.78 -11.59 -3.13
N CYS A 48 -5.52 -12.28 -2.25
CA CYS A 48 -6.12 -11.65 -1.07
C CYS A 48 -5.05 -11.25 -0.06
N LYS A 49 -4.01 -12.08 0.12
CA LYS A 49 -2.86 -11.78 0.97
C LYS A 49 -2.17 -10.49 0.54
N GLU A 50 -1.86 -10.36 -0.75
CA GLU A 50 -1.22 -9.18 -1.33
C GLU A 50 -2.06 -7.91 -1.13
N VAL A 51 -3.38 -8.00 -1.30
CA VAL A 51 -4.29 -6.87 -1.06
C VAL A 51 -4.28 -6.45 0.41
N LEU A 52 -4.27 -7.41 1.34
CA LEU A 52 -4.25 -7.12 2.78
C LEU A 52 -2.91 -6.51 3.21
N GLU A 53 -1.80 -7.09 2.79
CA GLU A 53 -0.45 -6.58 3.06
C GLU A 53 -0.25 -5.17 2.48
N TRP A 54 -0.76 -4.92 1.27
CA TRP A 54 -0.75 -3.59 0.68
C TRP A 54 -1.53 -2.57 1.53
N ARG A 55 -2.72 -2.95 2.03
CA ARG A 55 -3.51 -2.08 2.92
C ARG A 55 -2.79 -1.80 4.22
N VAL A 56 -2.10 -2.79 4.80
CA VAL A 56 -1.27 -2.60 6.00
C VAL A 56 -0.13 -1.63 5.72
N LYS A 57 0.64 -1.87 4.64
CA LYS A 57 1.80 -1.08 4.24
C LYS A 57 1.49 0.41 4.05
N TYR A 58 0.32 0.74 3.51
CA TYR A 58 -0.10 2.12 3.22
C TYR A 58 -1.08 2.72 4.25
N SER A 59 -1.19 2.14 5.44
CA SER A 59 -2.09 2.60 6.52
C SER A 59 -3.56 2.72 6.08
N LYS A 60 -4.00 1.85 5.16
CA LYS A 60 -5.39 1.75 4.68
C LYS A 60 -6.16 0.58 5.32
N TYR A 61 -5.50 -0.22 6.15
CA TYR A 61 -6.12 -1.35 6.83
C TYR A 61 -7.04 -0.88 7.95
N LYS A 62 -8.33 -1.22 7.85
CA LYS A 62 -9.32 -0.99 8.91
C LYS A 62 -9.67 -2.33 9.56
N PRO A 63 -9.34 -2.55 10.84
CA PRO A 63 -9.81 -3.73 11.55
C PRO A 63 -11.33 -3.69 11.68
N LEU A 64 -11.97 -4.85 11.60
CA LEU A 64 -13.39 -4.96 11.87
C LEU A 64 -13.61 -4.72 13.38
N SER A 65 -14.50 -3.78 13.72
CA SER A 65 -14.89 -3.52 15.11
C SER A 65 -15.83 -4.59 15.66
N GLN A 66 -16.59 -5.24 14.77
CA GLN A 66 -17.51 -6.33 15.11
C GLN A 66 -17.21 -7.54 14.23
N PRO A 67 -17.29 -8.76 14.78
CA PRO A 67 -17.25 -9.96 13.95
C PRO A 67 -18.41 -9.92 12.96
N LYS A 68 -18.18 -10.41 11.74
CA LYS A 68 -19.25 -10.53 10.75
C LYS A 68 -20.30 -11.50 11.32
N LYS A 69 -21.52 -11.00 11.52
CA LYS A 69 -22.68 -11.85 11.83
C LYS A 69 -23.01 -12.68 10.59
N TRP A 70 -23.22 -13.98 10.78
CA TRP A 70 -23.52 -14.93 9.70
C TRP A 70 -24.99 -14.87 9.35
#